data_AF-A0A9E7W437-F1
#
_entry.id   AF-A0A9E7W437-F1
#
_cell.length_a   1.000
_cell.length_b   1.000
_cell.length_c   1.000
_cell.angle_alpha   90.00
_cell.angle_beta   90.00
_cell.angle_gamma   90.00
#
_symmetry.space_group_name_H-M   'P 1'
#
loop_
_entity.id
_entity.type
_entity.pdbx_description
1 polymer ?
#
loop_
_entity_poly.entity_id
_entity_poly.type
_entity_poly.pdbx_seq_one_letter_code
_entity_poly.pdbx_strand_id
1 'polypeptide(L)'
;MRLRTLSSSTLALALIVTGPAAASATGLGSADAPADSQAATTGELTLLATTDVHGNVLNWDYFANKPYPAGEELGMSRASTLINGVREDRSA
;
A
#
# COMPACT_ATOMS: atom_id res chain seq x y z
N MET A 1 3.94 0.37 35.69
CA MET A 1 4.01 0.61 34.24
C MET A 1 2.57 0.69 33.73
N ARG A 2 2.09 1.88 33.33
CA ARG A 2 0.68 2.11 32.94
C ARG A 2 0.54 1.95 31.42
N LEU A 3 -0.29 1.01 30.97
CA LEU A 3 -0.63 0.83 29.56
C LEU A 3 -1.56 1.98 29.13
N ARG A 4 -1.16 2.71 28.08
CA ARG A 4 -2.00 3.71 27.41
C ARG A 4 -2.72 3.03 26.25
N THR A 5 -4.04 2.91 26.36
CA THR A 5 -4.93 2.47 25.28
C THR A 5 -5.02 3.57 24.23
N LEU A 6 -4.60 3.29 23.00
CA LEU A 6 -4.79 4.18 21.85
C LEU A 6 -6.17 3.88 21.25
N SER A 7 -7.09 4.84 21.36
CA SER A 7 -8.43 4.76 20.79
C SER A 7 -8.34 5.09 19.30
N SER A 8 -8.64 4.12 18.43
CA SER A 8 -8.73 4.34 16.98
C SER A 8 -10.00 5.13 16.65
N SER A 9 -9.85 6.33 16.10
CA SER A 9 -10.97 7.12 15.57
C SER A 9 -11.21 6.77 14.10
N THR A 10 -12.29 6.05 13.82
CA THR A 10 -12.80 5.85 12.46
C THR A 10 -13.51 7.11 11.99
N LEU A 11 -12.96 7.79 10.98
CA LEU A 11 -13.61 8.91 10.31
C LEU A 11 -14.59 8.36 9.27
N ALA A 12 -15.89 8.35 9.58
CA ALA A 12 -16.94 7.98 8.63
C ALA A 12 -17.32 9.21 7.79
N LEU A 13 -17.05 9.15 6.48
CA LEU A 13 -17.49 10.16 5.54
C LEU A 13 -18.88 9.78 5.00
N ALA A 14 -19.93 10.40 5.55
CA ALA A 14 -21.30 10.24 5.07
C ALA A 14 -21.58 11.25 3.94
N LEU A 15 -21.72 10.77 2.72
CA LEU A 15 -22.20 11.58 1.59
C LEU A 15 -23.73 11.53 1.56
N ILE A 16 -24.38 12.61 2.02
CA ILE A 16 -25.83 12.77 1.93
C ILE A 16 -26.15 13.49 0.62
N VAL A 17 -26.69 12.75 -0.35
CA VAL A 17 -27.33 13.35 -1.54
C VAL A 17 -28.81 13.55 -1.22
N THR A 18 -29.18 14.77 -0.84
CA THR A 18 -30.60 15.19 -0.72
C THR A 18 -31.12 15.62 -2.09
N GLY A 19 -32.00 14.81 -2.69
CA GLY A 19 -32.85 15.20 -3.82
C GLY A 19 -34.31 14.83 -3.53
N PRO A 20 -35.31 15.68 -3.81
CA PRO A 20 -36.68 15.41 -3.43
C PRO A 20 -37.42 14.70 -4.57
N ALA A 21 -37.76 13.42 -4.39
CA ALA A 21 -38.87 12.78 -5.07
C ALA A 21 -39.37 11.61 -4.21
N ALA A 22 -40.48 11.83 -3.51
CA ALA A 22 -41.23 10.77 -2.85
C ALA A 22 -41.99 9.95 -3.91
N ALA A 23 -41.77 8.63 -3.94
CA ALA A 23 -42.71 7.66 -4.48
C ALA A 23 -42.49 6.31 -3.80
N SER A 24 -43.55 5.84 -3.14
CA SER A 24 -43.63 4.59 -2.39
C SER A 24 -43.37 3.37 -3.27
N ALA A 25 -42.50 2.47 -2.82
CA ALA A 25 -42.44 1.10 -3.31
C ALA A 25 -42.31 0.14 -2.11
N THR A 26 -43.41 0.00 -1.36
CA THR A 26 -43.67 -1.18 -0.54
C THR A 26 -43.80 -2.37 -1.48
N GLY A 27 -42.70 -3.04 -1.79
CA GLY A 27 -42.71 -4.12 -2.78
C GLY A 27 -41.34 -4.51 -3.33
N LEU A 28 -40.30 -4.49 -2.50
CA LEU A 28 -39.15 -5.35 -2.75
C LEU A 28 -39.29 -6.49 -1.76
N GLY A 29 -39.68 -7.66 -2.26
CA GLY A 29 -39.57 -8.88 -1.48
C GLY A 29 -38.16 -8.95 -0.88
N SER A 30 -38.02 -9.65 0.24
CA SER A 30 -36.72 -10.07 0.73
C SER A 30 -36.05 -10.84 -0.40
N ALA A 31 -35.28 -10.13 -1.23
CA ALA A 31 -34.27 -10.75 -2.04
C ALA A 31 -33.34 -11.35 -1.01
N ASP A 32 -33.44 -12.67 -0.84
CA ASP A 32 -32.36 -13.45 -0.30
C ASP A 32 -31.19 -13.15 -1.25
N ALA A 33 -30.39 -12.15 -0.88
CA ALA A 33 -29.11 -11.96 -1.51
C ALA A 33 -28.44 -13.32 -1.39
N PRO A 34 -27.97 -13.94 -2.49
CA PRO A 34 -27.18 -15.15 -2.34
C PRO A 34 -26.10 -14.79 -1.34
N ALA A 35 -26.14 -15.45 -0.18
CA ALA A 35 -25.12 -15.33 0.83
C ALA A 35 -23.91 -16.04 0.24
N ASP A 36 -23.26 -15.37 -0.70
CA ASP A 36 -21.96 -15.73 -1.20
C ASP A 36 -21.01 -15.45 -0.04
N SER A 37 -21.04 -16.36 0.93
CA SER A 37 -20.19 -16.38 2.10
C SER A 37 -18.82 -16.87 1.66
N GLN A 38 -18.29 -16.30 0.58
CA GLN A 38 -16.88 -16.36 0.31
C GLN A 38 -16.26 -15.43 1.34
N ALA A 39 -15.97 -15.98 2.52
CA ALA A 39 -15.31 -15.29 3.60
C ALA A 39 -14.14 -14.52 2.99
N ALA A 40 -14.18 -13.19 3.09
CA ALA A 40 -13.16 -12.35 2.47
C ALA A 40 -11.80 -12.77 3.03
N THR A 41 -10.99 -13.42 2.19
CA THR A 41 -9.64 -13.82 2.57
C THR A 41 -8.80 -12.55 2.67
N THR A 42 -8.36 -12.24 3.88
CA THR A 42 -7.43 -11.14 4.11
C THR A 42 -6.04 -11.59 3.67
N GLY A 43 -5.38 -10.81 2.81
CA GLY A 43 -4.00 -11.04 2.37
C GLY A 43 -3.05 -9.95 2.91
N GLU A 44 -1.76 -10.24 2.91
CA GLU A 44 -0.70 -9.27 3.21
C GLU A 44 -0.10 -8.72 1.91
N LEU A 45 0.08 -7.40 1.82
CA LEU A 45 0.72 -6.73 0.68
C LEU A 45 2.00 -6.03 1.14
N THR A 46 3.13 -6.39 0.55
CA THR A 46 4.38 -5.64 0.69
C THR A 46 4.58 -4.77 -0.54
N LEU A 47 4.68 -3.44 -0.36
CA LEU A 47 4.92 -2.47 -1.43
C LEU A 47 6.33 -1.86 -1.27
N LEU A 48 7.17 -2.05 -2.28
CA LEU A 48 8.47 -1.41 -2.41
C LEU A 48 8.41 -0.36 -3.53
N ALA A 49 9.01 0.79 -3.32
CA ALA A 49 9.08 1.85 -4.31
C ALA A 49 10.47 2.51 -4.28
N THR A 50 10.91 2.99 -5.44
CA THR A 50 12.08 3.85 -5.60
C THR A 50 11.63 5.21 -6.11
N THR A 51 12.33 6.27 -5.74
CA THR A 51 12.10 7.62 -6.26
C THR A 51 13.44 8.23 -6.67
N ASP A 52 13.38 9.25 -7.55
CA ASP A 52 14.53 10.11 -7.87
C ASP A 52 15.81 9.36 -8.24
N VAL A 53 15.68 8.24 -8.96
CA VAL A 53 16.83 7.39 -9.34
C VAL A 53 17.85 8.17 -10.16
N HIS A 54 17.41 9.17 -10.93
CA HIS A 54 18.25 10.08 -11.72
C HIS A 54 19.35 9.37 -12.55
N GLY A 55 19.05 8.17 -13.04
CA GLY A 55 19.98 7.40 -13.87
C GLY A 55 21.15 6.75 -13.12
N ASN A 56 21.14 6.74 -11.78
CA ASN A 56 22.15 6.04 -10.98
C ASN A 56 21.92 4.52 -11.04
N VAL A 57 22.44 3.87 -12.08
CA VAL A 57 22.36 2.41 -12.25
C VAL A 57 23.44 1.70 -11.42
N LEU A 58 24.66 2.22 -11.48
CA LEU A 58 25.84 1.70 -10.77
C LEU A 58 26.25 2.65 -9.63
N ASN A 59 27.03 2.13 -8.69
CA ASN A 59 27.71 2.96 -7.69
C ASN A 59 28.93 3.67 -8.30
N TRP A 60 28.69 4.58 -9.24
CA TRP A 60 29.73 5.25 -10.02
C TRP A 60 29.41 6.72 -10.23
N ASP A 61 30.36 7.59 -9.88
CA ASP A 61 30.36 8.99 -10.26
C ASP A 61 31.04 9.13 -11.62
N TYR A 62 30.25 9.42 -12.65
CA TYR A 62 30.74 9.58 -14.01
C TYR A 62 31.50 10.89 -14.24
N PHE A 63 31.29 11.92 -13.41
CA PHE A 63 32.01 13.18 -13.52
C PHE A 63 33.40 13.08 -12.92
N ALA A 64 33.50 12.45 -11.74
CA ALA A 64 34.80 12.19 -11.11
C ALA A 64 35.48 10.92 -11.63
N ASN A 65 34.79 10.13 -12.46
CA ASN A 65 35.23 8.86 -13.02
C ASN A 65 35.77 7.89 -11.95
N LYS A 66 34.99 7.71 -10.88
CA LYS A 66 35.34 6.84 -9.74
C LYS A 66 34.07 6.36 -9.03
N PRO A 67 34.14 5.33 -8.16
CA PRO A 67 33.02 4.99 -7.30
C PRO A 67 32.67 6.12 -6.32
N TYR A 68 31.40 6.22 -5.91
CA TYR A 68 31.03 7.10 -4.80
C TYR A 68 31.71 6.63 -3.50
N PRO A 69 32.09 7.57 -2.61
CA PRO A 69 32.73 7.23 -1.35
C PRO A 69 31.78 6.49 -0.40
N ALA A 70 32.36 5.87 0.61
CA ALA A 70 31.59 5.16 1.62
C ALA A 70 30.64 6.10 2.38
N GLY A 71 29.38 5.69 2.54
CA GLY A 71 28.33 6.51 3.15
C GLY A 71 27.55 7.38 2.15
N GLU A 72 28.01 7.47 0.91
CA GLU A 72 27.34 8.22 -0.17
C GLU A 72 27.05 7.30 -1.37
N GLU A 73 27.03 5.97 -1.18
CA GLU A 73 26.86 5.03 -2.28
C GLU A 73 25.47 5.08 -2.90
N LEU A 74 25.42 5.26 -4.22
CA LEU A 74 24.21 5.25 -5.02
C LEU A 74 24.14 4.00 -5.91
N GLY A 75 23.04 3.79 -6.63
CA GLY A 75 22.94 2.78 -7.68
C GLY A 75 21.82 1.75 -7.51
N MET A 76 21.04 1.54 -8.57
CA MET A 76 20.02 0.47 -8.63
C MET A 76 20.60 -0.94 -8.49
N SER A 77 21.85 -1.16 -8.87
CA SER A 77 22.59 -2.39 -8.62
C SER A 77 22.73 -2.75 -7.13
N ARG A 78 22.70 -1.77 -6.22
CA ARG A 78 22.66 -2.00 -4.78
C ARG A 78 21.22 -2.20 -4.30
N ALA A 79 20.30 -1.36 -4.77
CA ALA A 79 18.88 -1.48 -4.44
C ALA A 79 18.31 -2.86 -4.79
N SER A 80 18.75 -3.47 -5.90
CA SER A 80 18.33 -4.83 -6.29
C SER A 80 18.63 -5.89 -5.23
N THR A 81 19.74 -5.77 -4.50
CA THR A 81 20.08 -6.70 -3.41
C THR A 81 19.03 -6.62 -2.30
N LEU A 82 18.64 -5.41 -1.91
CA LEU A 82 17.61 -5.19 -0.88
C LEU A 82 16.23 -5.64 -1.36
N ILE A 83 15.87 -5.34 -2.62
CA ILE A 83 14.60 -5.73 -3.21
C ILE A 83 14.49 -7.26 -3.26
N ASN A 84 15.54 -7.95 -3.71
CA ASN A 84 15.56 -9.40 -3.77
C ASN A 84 15.50 -10.03 -2.37
N GLY A 85 16.24 -9.50 -1.41
CA GLY A 85 16.16 -9.95 -0.02
C GLY A 85 14.73 -9.83 0.54
N VAL A 86 14.07 -8.70 0.34
CA VAL A 86 12.66 -8.55 0.76
C VAL A 86 11.74 -9.52 0.02
N ARG A 87 11.97 -9.77 -1.28
CA ARG A 87 11.16 -10.73 -2.04
C ARG A 87 11.33 -12.16 -1.53
N GLU A 88 12.55 -12.55 -1.18
CA GLU A 88 12.85 -13.86 -0.58
C GLU A 88 12.21 -13.99 0.81
N ASP A 89 12.30 -12.95 1.63
CA ASP A 89 11.70 -12.94 2.98
C ASP A 89 10.16 -12.97 2.97
N ARG A 90 9.54 -12.42 1.90
CA ARG A 90 8.08 -12.27 1.77
C ARG A 90 7.45 -13.24 0.77
N SER A 91 8.23 -14.08 0.10
CA SER A 91 7.68 -15.14 -0.73
C SER A 91 7.12 -16.25 0.18
N ALA A 92 5.81 -16.47 0.07
CA ALA A 92 5.14 -17.65 0.63
C ALA A 92 5.46 -18.91 -0.18
#